data_AF-A0A3P7E4N5-F1
#
_entry.id   AF-A0A3P7E4N5-F1
#
_cell.length_a   1.000
_cell.length_b   1.000
_cell.length_c   1.000
_cell.angle_alpha   90.00
_cell.angle_beta   90.00
_cell.angle_gamma   90.00
#
_symmetry.space_group_name_H-M   'P 1'
#
loop_
_entity.id
_entity.type
_entity.pdbx_description
1 polymer ?
#
loop_
_entity_poly.entity_id
_entity_poly.type
_entity_poly.pdbx_seq_one_letter_code
_entity_poly.pdbx_strand_id
1 'polypeptide(L)'
;MLTTLLEVAGYPEMHPVFNRTGEEKIHLQKQKPKDFFGQAKFYYDKYKLRHIAPFVLLTIYSLLGATLFCWVEQEHEQELIRKEKIILDDLRNDTFQQLRRVFRNKNSDANTNLINSKKILLWYESQLTKLKIPEGLEWDMWGALFYVGTIFTTIG
;
A
#
# COMPACT_ATOMS: atom_id res chain seq x y z
N MET A 1 24.61 52.81 -74.07
CA MET A 1 23.99 53.56 -75.18
C MET A 1 22.68 52.85 -75.46
N LEU A 2 21.54 53.39 -75.01
CA LEU A 2 20.40 52.69 -74.38
C LEU A 2 20.83 52.08 -73.03
N THR A 3 20.35 52.47 -71.85
CA THR A 3 19.14 53.22 -71.49
C THR A 3 19.46 54.02 -70.23
N THR A 4 20.22 55.09 -70.45
CA THR A 4 20.38 56.28 -69.59
C THR A 4 19.07 57.09 -69.52
N LEU A 5 17.94 56.45 -69.23
CA LEU A 5 16.60 57.05 -69.24
C LEU A 5 15.67 56.62 -68.10
N LEU A 6 16.19 55.92 -67.07
CA LEU A 6 15.44 55.56 -65.86
C LEU A 6 16.05 56.16 -64.59
N GLU A 7 16.67 57.34 -64.72
CA GLU A 7 17.44 58.00 -63.64
C GLU A 7 16.85 59.37 -63.24
N VAL A 8 15.56 59.61 -63.52
CA VAL A 8 14.92 60.95 -63.32
C VAL A 8 13.62 60.91 -62.49
N ALA A 9 13.15 59.77 -62.02
CA ALA A 9 11.96 59.71 -61.15
C ALA A 9 12.37 59.37 -59.70
N GLY A 10 12.56 60.41 -58.89
CA GLY A 10 12.99 60.31 -57.50
C GLY A 10 12.03 59.54 -56.60
N TYR A 11 12.58 58.58 -55.86
CA TYR A 11 12.07 58.12 -54.58
C TYR A 11 13.25 57.69 -53.70
N PRO A 12 13.34 58.15 -52.43
CA PRO A 12 14.47 57.86 -51.57
C PRO A 12 14.38 56.42 -51.02
N GLU A 13 15.45 55.64 -51.21
CA GLU A 13 15.61 54.33 -50.58
C GLU A 13 15.77 54.47 -49.06
N MET A 14 14.69 54.27 -48.31
CA MET A 14 14.74 54.06 -46.86
C MET A 14 14.88 52.57 -46.55
N HIS A 15 16.09 52.16 -46.13
CA HIS A 15 16.28 50.93 -45.37
C HIS A 15 15.59 51.03 -44.00
N PRO A 16 14.94 49.96 -43.55
CA PRO A 16 15.08 49.57 -42.15
C PRO A 16 15.47 48.09 -42.04
N VAL A 17 16.69 47.88 -41.55
CA VAL A 17 17.14 46.64 -40.92
C VAL A 17 16.47 46.58 -39.54
N PHE A 18 15.49 45.69 -39.33
CA PHE A 18 15.04 45.34 -37.98
C PHE A 18 14.50 43.90 -37.93
N ASN A 19 15.25 43.07 -37.19
CA ASN A 19 14.99 41.69 -36.76
C ASN A 19 13.51 41.27 -36.70
N ARG A 20 13.05 40.43 -37.63
CA ARG A 20 11.78 39.66 -37.49
C ARG A 20 11.98 38.20 -37.10
N THR A 21 13.21 37.75 -36.87
CA THR A 21 13.51 36.34 -36.52
C THR A 21 13.47 36.05 -35.02
N GLY A 22 13.17 37.05 -34.17
CA GLY A 22 13.08 36.92 -32.71
C GLY A 22 11.67 36.70 -32.14
N GLU A 23 10.61 37.09 -32.86
CA GLU A 23 9.24 37.05 -32.35
C GLU A 23 8.53 35.69 -32.54
N GLU A 24 9.03 34.83 -33.44
CA GLU A 24 8.47 33.49 -33.66
C GLU A 24 8.88 32.46 -32.60
N LYS A 25 9.87 32.75 -31.74
CA LYS A 25 10.43 31.73 -30.82
C LYS A 25 9.93 31.78 -29.38
N ILE A 26 9.12 32.77 -28.98
CA ILE A 26 8.80 33.01 -27.55
C ILE A 26 7.29 32.94 -27.23
N HIS A 27 6.39 32.97 -28.23
CA HIS A 27 4.93 32.88 -28.01
C HIS A 27 4.35 31.45 -27.92
N LEU A 28 5.18 30.40 -27.84
CA LEU A 28 4.74 29.05 -27.47
C LEU A 28 4.69 28.88 -25.93
N GLN A 29 4.12 29.84 -25.22
CA GLN A 29 3.59 29.59 -23.88
C GLN A 29 2.40 28.65 -24.04
N LYS A 30 2.63 27.32 -23.95
CA LYS A 30 1.61 26.26 -23.94
C LYS A 30 0.39 26.73 -23.13
N GLN A 31 -0.68 27.11 -23.81
CA GLN A 31 -1.96 27.48 -23.21
C GLN A 31 -2.41 26.36 -22.27
N LYS A 32 -2.78 26.73 -21.03
CA LYS A 32 -3.24 25.80 -20.00
C LYS A 32 -4.60 25.23 -20.44
N PRO A 33 -4.73 23.93 -20.78
CA PRO A 33 -6.01 23.35 -21.18
C PRO A 33 -6.98 23.35 -19.98
N LYS A 34 -8.27 23.64 -20.24
CA LYS A 34 -9.32 23.66 -19.21
C LYS A 34 -9.79 22.26 -18.80
N ASP A 35 -9.52 21.25 -19.62
CA ASP A 35 -9.97 19.87 -19.39
C ASP A 35 -9.07 19.16 -18.36
N PHE A 36 -9.68 18.38 -17.46
CA PHE A 36 -8.99 17.67 -16.37
C PHE A 36 -7.81 16.81 -16.88
N PHE A 37 -8.04 16.05 -17.95
CA PHE A 37 -7.01 15.24 -18.61
C PHE A 37 -5.87 16.10 -19.20
N GLY A 38 -6.21 17.27 -19.76
CA GLY A 38 -5.23 18.20 -20.32
C GLY A 38 -4.34 18.81 -19.23
N GLN A 39 -4.91 19.18 -18.08
CA GLN A 39 -4.13 19.63 -16.94
C GLN A 39 -3.23 18.53 -16.40
N ALA A 40 -3.74 17.30 -16.23
CA ALA A 40 -2.94 16.17 -15.79
C ALA A 40 -1.73 15.91 -16.72
N LYS A 41 -1.95 15.93 -18.05
CA LYS A 41 -0.87 15.81 -19.04
C LYS A 41 0.12 16.98 -18.98
N PHE A 42 -0.37 18.21 -18.78
CA PHE A 42 0.48 19.39 -18.63
C PHE A 42 1.38 19.29 -17.40
N TYR A 43 0.86 18.86 -16.25
CA TYR A 43 1.64 18.64 -15.03
C TYR A 43 2.63 17.47 -15.18
N TYR A 44 2.23 16.40 -15.86
CA TYR A 44 3.10 15.26 -16.19
C TYR A 44 4.34 15.68 -16.99
N ASP A 45 4.14 16.47 -18.05
CA ASP A 45 5.23 17.00 -18.89
C ASP A 45 6.08 18.03 -18.14
N LYS A 46 5.44 18.96 -17.41
CA LYS A 46 6.10 20.11 -16.77
C LYS A 46 7.10 19.69 -15.69
N TYR A 47 6.77 18.69 -14.90
CA TYR A 47 7.60 18.23 -13.78
C TYR A 47 8.51 17.05 -14.15
N LYS A 48 8.62 16.67 -15.44
CA LYS A 48 9.30 15.46 -15.90
C LYS A 48 8.87 14.23 -15.10
N LEU A 49 7.57 14.16 -14.77
CA LEU A 49 6.99 13.15 -13.88
C LEU A 49 7.06 11.74 -14.46
N ARG A 50 7.56 11.56 -15.69
CA ARG A 50 7.80 10.27 -16.35
C ARG A 50 8.54 9.25 -15.47
N HIS A 51 9.46 9.69 -14.61
CA HIS A 51 10.21 8.77 -13.74
C HIS A 51 9.48 8.46 -12.44
N ILE A 52 8.66 9.38 -11.93
CA ILE A 52 7.98 9.25 -10.62
C ILE A 52 6.57 8.65 -10.79
N ALA A 53 5.91 8.93 -11.90
CA ALA A 53 4.54 8.51 -12.18
C ALA A 53 4.32 6.99 -12.08
N PRO A 54 5.24 6.12 -12.55
CA PRO A 54 5.09 4.67 -12.36
C PRO A 54 5.06 4.29 -10.88
N PHE A 55 5.93 4.89 -10.05
CA PHE A 55 5.93 4.63 -8.61
C PHE A 55 4.65 5.11 -7.94
N VAL A 56 4.15 6.30 -8.30
CA VAL A 56 2.90 6.83 -7.74
C VAL A 56 1.70 5.96 -8.16
N LEU A 57 1.62 5.57 -9.42
CA LEU A 57 0.58 4.69 -9.93
C LEU A 57 0.63 3.33 -9.22
N LEU A 58 1.83 2.78 -9.03
CA LEU A 58 2.04 1.53 -8.32
C LEU A 58 1.62 1.66 -6.85
N THR A 59 1.99 2.73 -6.15
CA THR A 59 1.54 2.98 -4.77
C THR A 59 0.02 3.09 -4.66
N ILE A 60 -0.65 3.82 -5.58
CA ILE A 60 -2.11 3.92 -5.59
C ILE A 60 -2.74 2.54 -5.83
N TYR A 61 -2.20 1.78 -6.78
CA TYR A 61 -2.65 0.43 -7.06
C TYR A 61 -2.46 -0.50 -5.85
N SER A 62 -1.34 -0.38 -5.13
CA SER A 62 -1.09 -1.13 -3.89
C SER A 62 -2.11 -0.81 -2.80
N LEU A 63 -2.41 0.48 -2.59
CA LEU A 63 -3.36 0.93 -1.59
C LEU A 63 -4.79 0.51 -1.90
N LEU A 64 -5.18 0.57 -3.18
CA LEU A 64 -6.49 0.06 -3.63
C LEU A 64 -6.61 -1.44 -3.42
N GLY A 65 -5.57 -2.20 -3.78
CA GLY A 65 -5.49 -3.64 -3.51
C GLY A 65 -5.59 -3.96 -2.03
N ALA A 66 -4.79 -3.30 -1.19
CA ALA A 66 -4.79 -3.50 0.26
C ALA A 66 -6.15 -3.16 0.89
N THR A 67 -6.79 -2.06 0.44
CA THR A 67 -8.13 -1.68 0.91
C THR A 67 -9.17 -2.74 0.55
N LEU A 68 -9.10 -3.29 -0.68
CA LEU A 68 -9.99 -4.36 -1.12
C LEU A 68 -9.77 -5.64 -0.30
N PHE A 69 -8.51 -6.03 -0.06
CA PHE A 69 -8.20 -7.20 0.76
C PHE A 69 -8.63 -7.02 2.21
N CYS A 70 -8.35 -5.88 2.84
CA CYS A 70 -8.86 -5.57 4.17
C CYS A 70 -10.38 -5.68 4.22
N TRP A 71 -11.10 -5.09 3.26
CA TRP A 71 -12.56 -5.13 3.32
C TRP A 71 -13.12 -6.55 3.19
N VAL A 72 -12.53 -7.39 2.34
CA VAL A 72 -13.02 -8.75 2.10
C VAL A 72 -12.60 -9.72 3.21
N GLU A 73 -11.35 -9.70 3.64
CA GLU A 73 -10.79 -10.71 4.57
C GLU A 73 -11.01 -10.36 6.05
N GLN A 74 -11.14 -9.07 6.40
CA GLN A 74 -11.21 -8.65 7.80
C GLN A 74 -12.44 -9.22 8.54
N GLU A 75 -13.59 -9.37 7.87
CA GLU A 75 -14.77 -9.98 8.51
C GLU A 75 -14.54 -11.44 8.86
N HIS A 76 -13.89 -12.19 7.95
CA HIS A 76 -13.58 -13.60 8.16
C HIS A 76 -12.53 -13.80 9.26
N GLU A 77 -11.47 -13.00 9.23
CA GLU A 77 -10.42 -13.03 10.23
C GLU A 77 -10.97 -12.73 11.63
N GLN A 78 -11.81 -11.72 11.79
CA GLN A 78 -12.42 -11.41 13.08
C GLN A 78 -13.27 -12.56 13.61
N GLU A 79 -13.97 -13.29 12.74
CA GLU A 79 -14.74 -14.46 13.15
C GLU A 79 -13.82 -15.61 13.60
N LEU A 80 -12.73 -15.86 12.86
CA LEU A 80 -11.72 -16.86 13.23
C LEU A 80 -11.08 -16.54 14.58
N ILE A 81 -10.57 -15.31 14.75
CA ILE A 81 -9.95 -14.85 16.00
C ILE A 81 -10.94 -14.98 17.17
N ARG A 82 -12.22 -14.67 16.98
CA ARG A 82 -13.24 -14.84 18.04
C ARG A 82 -13.44 -16.31 18.40
N LYS A 83 -13.59 -17.19 17.41
CA LYS A 83 -13.75 -18.64 17.64
C LYS A 83 -12.54 -19.22 18.37
N GLU A 84 -11.34 -18.85 17.94
CA GLU A 84 -10.09 -19.28 18.57
C GLU A 84 -9.96 -18.79 20.01
N LYS A 85 -10.29 -17.52 20.27
CA LYS A 85 -10.31 -16.97 21.64
C LYS A 85 -11.26 -17.73 22.55
N ILE A 86 -12.47 -18.04 22.08
CA ILE A 86 -13.45 -18.83 22.84
C ILE A 86 -12.88 -20.21 23.18
N ILE A 87 -12.32 -20.92 22.18
CA ILE A 87 -11.74 -22.26 22.38
C ILE A 87 -10.56 -22.20 23.37
N LEU A 88 -9.70 -21.19 23.26
CA LEU A 88 -8.56 -21.00 24.14
C LEU A 88 -8.99 -20.71 25.58
N ASP A 89 -9.99 -19.85 25.76
CA ASP A 89 -10.53 -19.53 27.08
C ASP A 89 -11.26 -20.73 27.71
N ASP A 90 -11.98 -21.52 26.92
CA ASP A 90 -12.60 -22.78 27.36
C ASP A 90 -11.53 -23.79 27.83
N LEU A 91 -10.47 -23.97 27.04
CA LEU A 91 -9.36 -24.86 27.36
C LEU A 91 -8.63 -24.40 28.64
N ARG A 92 -8.41 -23.10 28.77
CA ARG A 92 -7.81 -22.48 29.97
C ARG A 92 -8.68 -22.68 31.20
N ASN A 93 -9.99 -22.44 31.09
CA ASN A 93 -10.94 -22.61 32.18
C ASN A 93 -11.02 -24.09 32.63
N ASP A 94 -11.07 -25.03 31.69
CA ASP A 94 -11.05 -26.47 31.99
C ASP A 94 -9.75 -26.84 32.73
N THR A 95 -8.60 -26.38 32.23
CA THR A 95 -7.29 -26.61 32.87
C THR A 95 -7.25 -26.05 34.29
N PHE A 96 -7.75 -24.83 34.50
CA PHE A 96 -7.84 -24.24 35.84
C PHE A 96 -8.78 -25.03 36.77
N GLN A 97 -9.90 -25.54 36.25
CA GLN A 97 -10.81 -26.36 37.04
C GLN A 97 -10.16 -27.69 37.43
N GLN A 98 -9.45 -28.36 36.51
CA GLN A 98 -8.71 -29.58 36.81
C GLN A 98 -7.64 -29.32 37.86
N LEU A 99 -6.87 -28.24 37.71
CA LEU A 99 -5.82 -27.85 38.66
C LEU A 99 -6.39 -27.54 40.04
N ARG A 100 -7.51 -26.82 40.10
CA ARG A 100 -8.24 -26.53 41.35
C ARG A 100 -8.72 -27.81 42.03
N ARG A 101 -9.16 -28.83 41.27
CA ARG A 101 -9.55 -30.14 41.84
C ARG A 101 -8.35 -30.87 42.47
N VAL A 102 -7.19 -30.83 41.83
CA VAL A 102 -5.96 -31.43 42.37
C VAL A 102 -5.52 -30.74 43.66
N PHE A 103 -5.47 -29.41 43.70
CA PHE A 103 -5.04 -28.69 44.90
C PHE A 103 -6.08 -28.68 46.04
N ARG A 104 -7.37 -28.81 45.74
CA ARG A 104 -8.41 -28.89 46.78
C ARG A 104 -8.45 -30.26 47.47
N ASN A 105 -7.91 -31.30 46.84
CA ASN A 105 -7.88 -32.63 47.44
C ASN A 105 -6.90 -32.64 48.62
N LYS A 106 -7.41 -32.43 49.83
CA LYS A 106 -6.61 -32.37 51.06
C LYS A 106 -5.97 -33.71 51.44
N ASN A 107 -6.44 -34.81 50.85
CA ASN A 107 -5.99 -36.16 51.15
C ASN A 107 -4.78 -36.59 50.30
N SER A 108 -4.44 -35.85 49.24
CA SER A 108 -3.29 -36.18 48.40
C SER A 108 -2.02 -35.51 48.90
N ASP A 109 -0.97 -36.31 49.04
CA ASP A 109 0.38 -35.86 49.34
C ASP A 109 0.85 -34.79 48.34
N ALA A 110 1.69 -33.86 48.81
CA ALA A 110 2.18 -32.74 48.00
C ALA A 110 2.88 -33.22 46.72
N ASN A 111 3.62 -34.33 46.79
CA ASN A 111 4.26 -34.92 45.63
C ASN A 111 3.24 -35.46 44.61
N THR A 112 2.17 -36.09 45.09
CA THR A 112 1.08 -36.59 44.24
C THR A 112 0.37 -35.45 43.52
N ASN A 113 0.13 -34.33 44.23
CA ASN A 113 -0.47 -33.13 43.64
C ASN A 113 0.44 -32.51 42.57
N LEU A 114 1.76 -32.48 42.80
CA LEU A 114 2.73 -31.99 41.83
C LEU A 114 2.75 -32.84 40.55
N ILE A 115 2.78 -34.18 40.68
CA ILE A 115 2.76 -35.10 39.54
C ILE A 115 1.47 -34.93 38.72
N ASN A 116 0.32 -34.84 39.40
CA ASN A 116 -0.97 -34.63 38.73
C ASN A 116 -1.04 -33.26 38.03
N SER A 117 -0.56 -32.21 38.69
CA SER A 117 -0.52 -30.85 38.10
C SER A 117 0.36 -30.81 36.86
N LYS A 118 1.53 -31.46 36.90
CA LYS A 118 2.42 -31.59 35.74
C LYS A 118 1.72 -32.31 34.57
N LYS A 119 0.97 -33.39 34.84
CA LYS A 119 0.22 -34.12 33.81
C LYS A 119 -0.85 -33.24 33.16
N ILE A 120 -1.57 -32.42 33.95
CA ILE A 120 -2.57 -31.48 33.45
C ILE A 120 -1.93 -30.42 32.56
N LEU A 121 -0.79 -29.85 32.98
CA LEU A 121 -0.08 -28.85 32.19
C LEU A 121 0.47 -29.42 30.88
N LEU A 122 1.01 -30.64 30.89
CA LEU A 122 1.46 -31.32 29.66
C LEU A 122 0.29 -31.61 28.71
N TRP A 123 -0.87 -31.96 29.25
CA TRP A 123 -2.09 -32.11 28.43
C TRP A 123 -2.51 -30.78 27.80
N TYR A 124 -2.54 -29.70 28.59
CA TYR A 124 -2.84 -28.35 28.10
C TYR A 124 -1.87 -27.90 27.00
N GLU A 125 -0.57 -28.08 27.20
CA GLU A 125 0.47 -27.78 26.21
C GLU A 125 0.29 -28.58 24.91
N SER A 126 -0.08 -29.87 25.01
CA SER A 126 -0.40 -30.69 23.85
C SER A 126 -1.64 -30.19 23.10
N GLN A 127 -2.67 -29.70 23.81
CA GLN A 127 -3.84 -29.10 23.18
C GLN A 127 -3.49 -27.75 22.53
N LEU A 128 -2.67 -26.93 23.17
CA LEU A 128 -2.16 -25.69 22.58
C LEU A 128 -1.37 -25.93 21.29
N THR A 129 -0.58 -27.00 21.23
CA THR A 129 0.18 -27.32 20.00
C THR A 129 -0.75 -27.74 18.84
N LYS A 130 -1.91 -28.33 19.16
CA LYS A 130 -2.93 -28.69 18.16
C LYS A 130 -3.72 -27.48 17.69
N LEU A 131 -3.99 -26.54 18.60
CA LEU A 131 -4.47 -25.21 18.27
C LEU A 131 -3.32 -24.46 17.62
N LYS A 132 -3.11 -24.68 16.32
CA LYS A 132 -2.25 -23.81 15.52
C LYS A 132 -2.87 -22.41 15.58
N ILE A 133 -2.45 -21.61 16.56
CA ILE A 133 -2.70 -20.18 16.55
C ILE A 133 -1.98 -19.70 15.30
N PRO A 134 -2.69 -19.25 14.27
CA PRO A 134 -2.01 -18.78 13.08
C PRO A 134 -1.20 -17.55 13.52
N GLU A 135 0.12 -17.69 13.59
CA GLU A 135 1.06 -16.56 13.56
C GLU A 135 1.08 -15.92 12.16
N GLY A 136 -0.07 -15.92 11.50
CA GLY A 136 -0.29 -15.34 10.20
C GLY A 136 -0.33 -13.83 10.30
N LEU A 137 0.01 -13.20 9.18
CA LEU A 137 -0.12 -11.76 9.01
C LEU A 137 -1.56 -11.33 9.30
N GLU A 138 -1.76 -10.44 10.26
CA GLU A 138 -3.09 -9.89 10.53
C GLU A 138 -3.58 -9.14 9.28
N TRP A 139 -4.86 -9.27 8.92
CA TRP A 139 -5.46 -8.54 7.79
C TRP A 139 -5.77 -7.08 8.15
N ASP A 140 -4.83 -6.43 8.81
CA ASP A 140 -4.82 -4.98 8.96
C ASP A 140 -4.31 -4.31 7.68
N MET A 141 -4.42 -2.98 7.62
CA MET A 141 -3.99 -2.20 6.44
C MET A 141 -2.53 -2.52 6.05
N TRP A 142 -1.67 -2.78 7.03
CA TRP A 142 -0.24 -3.04 6.80
C TRP A 142 0.02 -4.46 6.33
N GLY A 143 -0.68 -5.44 6.89
CA GLY A 143 -0.62 -6.82 6.45
C GLY A 143 -1.15 -6.98 5.03
N ALA A 144 -2.29 -6.39 4.72
CA ALA A 144 -2.81 -6.36 3.35
C ALA A 144 -1.85 -5.65 2.39
N LEU A 145 -1.24 -4.53 2.80
CA LEU A 145 -0.26 -3.82 1.99
C LEU A 145 1.02 -4.63 1.77
N PHE A 146 1.50 -5.33 2.80
CA PHE A 146 2.65 -6.21 2.72
C PHE A 146 2.38 -7.37 1.76
N TYR A 147 1.22 -8.01 1.88
CA TYR A 147 0.77 -9.08 0.98
C TYR A 147 0.71 -8.62 -0.48
N VAL A 148 0.15 -7.43 -0.74
CA VAL A 148 0.15 -6.84 -2.08
C VAL A 148 1.58 -6.59 -2.59
N GLY A 149 2.52 -6.25 -1.70
CA GLY A 149 3.94 -6.18 -2.00
C GLY A 149 4.57 -7.52 -2.41
N THR A 150 4.19 -8.64 -1.76
CA THR A 150 4.70 -9.97 -2.14
C THR A 150 4.20 -10.41 -3.52
N ILE A 151 3.00 -9.97 -3.92
CA ILE A 151 2.47 -10.16 -5.27
C ILE A 151 3.35 -9.45 -6.32
N PHE A 152 3.73 -8.19 -6.10
CA PHE A 152 4.58 -7.46 -7.05
C PHE A 152 6.00 -8.00 -7.15
N THR A 153 6.53 -8.47 -6.02
CA THR A 153 7.90 -9.03 -5.95
C THR A 153 7.95 -10.49 -6.38
N THR A 154 6.79 -11.12 -6.66
CA THR A 154 6.65 -12.54 -7.01
C THR A 154 7.21 -13.49 -5.94
N ILE A 155 7.31 -13.02 -4.69
CA ILE A 155 7.70 -13.86 -3.55
C ILE A 155 6.59 -14.88 -3.26
N GLY A 156 5.33 -14.43 -3.32
CA GLY A 156 4.17 -15.20 -2.86
C GLY A 156 4.17 -15.36 -1.34
#